data_AF-A0A2S7UWJ7-F1
#
_entry.id   AF-A0A2S7UWJ7-F1
#
_cell.length_a   1.000
_cell.length_b   1.000
_cell.length_c   1.000
_cell.angle_alpha   90.00
_cell.angle_beta   90.00
_cell.angle_gamma   90.00
#
_symmetry.space_group_name_H-M   'P 1'
#
loop_
_entity.id
_entity.type
_entity.pdbx_description
1 polymer ?
#
loop_
_entity_poly.entity_id
_entity_poly.type
_entity_poly.pdbx_seq_one_letter_code
_entity_poly.pdbx_strand_id
1 'polypeptide(L)'
;MSYDKIIVSENGEEFPYSESFDEDSYYYEVSIVLDDRDGELFISKWGSHIAFDDDGSWLDFKIAPNEFFPNQKELTHENILSYMGTLLDRESEGKVLSKDEVEKHYQRFLKSEQ
;
A
#
# COMPACT_ATOMS: atom_id res chain seq x y z
N MET A 1 0.71 13.60 5.40
CA MET A 1 -0.18 13.28 6.54
C MET A 1 0.66 13.20 7.81
N SER A 2 0.08 12.99 9.00
CA SER A 2 0.87 12.72 10.21
C SER A 2 0.61 11.28 10.66
N TYR A 3 1.62 10.43 10.53
CA TYR A 3 1.59 9.08 11.08
C TYR A 3 1.45 9.12 12.60
N ASP A 4 0.61 8.26 13.16
CA ASP A 4 0.35 8.19 14.60
C ASP A 4 0.89 6.90 15.25
N LYS A 5 1.38 5.96 14.43
CA LYS A 5 1.87 4.66 14.86
C LYS A 5 3.19 4.30 14.16
N ILE A 6 3.88 3.30 14.70
CA ILE A 6 5.15 2.77 14.16
C ILE A 6 5.08 1.24 14.21
N ILE A 7 5.43 0.58 13.12
CA ILE A 7 5.73 -0.85 13.06
C ILE A 7 7.25 -1.01 13.13
N VAL A 8 7.74 -1.93 13.96
CA VAL A 8 9.18 -2.22 14.07
C VAL A 8 9.42 -3.64 13.57
N SER A 9 10.31 -3.81 12.60
CA SER A 9 10.67 -5.13 12.08
C SER A 9 11.67 -5.86 12.99
N GLU A 10 11.94 -7.13 12.69
CA GLU A 10 12.90 -7.94 13.44
C GLU A 10 14.33 -7.37 13.42
N ASN A 11 14.69 -6.62 12.37
CA ASN A 11 16.02 -6.00 12.24
C ASN A 11 16.12 -4.63 12.94
N GLY A 12 15.02 -4.14 13.52
CA GLY A 12 14.92 -2.83 14.17
C GLY A 12 14.57 -1.66 13.26
N GLU A 13 14.26 -1.92 11.99
CA GLU A 13 13.73 -0.90 11.06
C GLU A 13 12.33 -0.46 11.48
N GLU A 14 12.11 0.85 11.44
CA GLU A 14 10.88 1.49 11.88
C GLU A 14 10.09 2.00 10.67
N PHE A 15 8.82 1.66 10.63
CA PHE A 15 7.87 2.08 9.59
C PHE A 15 6.75 2.89 10.23
N PRO A 16 6.83 4.23 10.18
CA PRO A 16 5.72 5.10 10.55
C PRO A 16 4.49 4.80 9.69
N TYR A 17 3.32 4.72 10.31
CA TYR A 17 2.09 4.43 9.58
C TYR A 17 0.85 5.02 10.25
N SER A 18 -0.23 5.08 9.48
CA SER A 18 -1.60 5.32 9.94
C SER A 18 -2.51 4.20 9.48
N GLU A 19 -3.60 3.99 10.23
CA GLU A 19 -4.61 2.99 9.90
C GLU A 19 -6.03 3.53 10.03
N SER A 20 -6.91 3.08 9.16
CA SER A 20 -8.35 3.32 9.26
C SER A 20 -9.14 2.07 8.85
N PHE A 21 -10.34 1.95 9.38
CA PHE A 21 -11.17 0.75 9.21
C PHE A 21 -12.60 1.16 8.87
N ASP A 22 -13.25 0.43 7.98
CA ASP A 22 -14.69 0.53 7.73
C ASP A 22 -15.36 -0.85 7.86
N GLU A 23 -16.66 -0.93 7.57
CA GLU A 23 -17.43 -2.18 7.72
C GLU A 23 -16.97 -3.28 6.75
N ASP A 24 -16.38 -2.89 5.63
CA ASP A 24 -15.99 -3.79 4.55
C ASP A 24 -14.50 -4.14 4.61
N SER A 25 -13.64 -3.18 4.99
CA SER A 25 -12.20 -3.11 4.73
C SER A 25 -11.36 -2.54 5.90
N TYR A 26 -10.04 -2.72 5.77
CA TYR A 26 -8.99 -2.00 6.47
C TYR A 26 -8.15 -1.20 5.48
N TYR A 27 -7.53 -0.14 5.95
CA TYR A 27 -6.61 0.69 5.18
C TYR A 27 -5.39 1.02 6.03
N TYR A 28 -4.21 0.73 5.50
CA TYR A 28 -2.93 1.10 6.09
C TYR A 28 -2.18 1.99 5.12
N GLU A 29 -1.61 3.08 5.63
CA GLU A 29 -0.73 3.99 4.91
C GLU A 29 0.61 3.97 5.62
N VAL A 30 1.59 3.30 5.03
CA VAL A 30 2.90 3.03 5.63
C VAL A 30 3.96 3.85 4.90
N SER A 31 4.71 4.66 5.63
CA SER A 31 5.88 5.36 5.11
C SER A 31 6.99 4.36 4.81
N ILE A 32 7.49 4.38 3.57
CA ILE A 32 8.55 3.47 3.13
C ILE A 32 9.58 4.20 2.26
N VAL A 33 10.75 3.57 2.12
CA VAL A 33 11.75 3.93 1.13
C VAL A 33 11.99 2.71 0.25
N LEU A 34 11.83 2.84 -1.07
CA LEU A 34 12.09 1.78 -2.05
C LEU A 34 12.99 2.34 -3.14
N ASP A 35 14.14 1.69 -3.39
CA ASP A 35 15.13 2.12 -4.38
C ASP A 35 15.52 3.61 -4.27
N ASP A 36 15.82 4.06 -3.05
CA ASP A 36 16.15 5.45 -2.71
C ASP A 36 15.02 6.47 -2.98
N ARG A 37 13.78 6.00 -3.18
CA ARG A 37 12.60 6.84 -3.37
C ARG A 37 11.70 6.75 -2.14
N ASP A 38 11.43 7.90 -1.55
CA ASP A 38 10.42 8.04 -0.52
C ASP A 38 9.03 7.84 -1.12
N GLY A 39 8.19 7.12 -0.40
CA GLY A 39 6.81 6.91 -0.80
C GLY A 39 5.92 6.39 0.32
N GLU A 40 4.65 6.25 -0.01
CA GLU A 40 3.63 5.73 0.87
C GLU A 40 3.05 4.44 0.30
N LEU A 41 3.20 3.35 1.05
CA LEU A 41 2.56 2.08 0.76
C LEU A 41 1.14 2.10 1.31
N PHE A 42 0.17 2.09 0.41
CA PHE A 42 -1.22 1.86 0.73
C PHE A 42 -1.55 0.37 0.71
N ILE A 43 -2.21 -0.14 1.75
CA ILE A 43 -2.65 -1.53 1.85
C ILE A 43 -4.14 -1.56 2.19
N SER A 44 -4.93 -2.23 1.35
CA SER A 44 -6.32 -2.60 1.61
C SER A 44 -6.52 -4.09 1.42
N LYS A 45 -7.64 -4.68 1.88
CA LYS A 45 -7.87 -6.12 1.67
C LYS A 45 -7.94 -6.57 0.19
N TRP A 46 -8.07 -5.65 -0.76
CA TRP A 46 -8.24 -5.90 -2.20
C TRP A 46 -6.95 -5.71 -2.98
N GLY A 47 -5.97 -5.02 -2.41
CA GLY A 47 -4.73 -4.69 -3.11
C GLY A 47 -3.94 -3.60 -2.42
N SER A 48 -2.83 -3.26 -3.05
CA SER A 48 -1.86 -2.30 -2.55
C SER A 48 -1.18 -1.55 -3.70
N HIS A 49 -0.67 -0.37 -3.39
CA HIS A 49 0.19 0.39 -4.27
C HIS A 49 1.15 1.24 -3.45
N ILE A 50 2.28 1.60 -4.04
CA ILE A 50 3.19 2.60 -3.48
C ILE A 50 3.00 3.88 -4.28
N ALA A 51 2.65 4.98 -3.62
CA ALA A 51 2.70 6.31 -4.23
C ALA A 51 4.06 6.95 -3.92
N PHE A 52 4.82 7.29 -4.96
CA PHE A 52 6.14 7.93 -4.79
C PHE A 52 6.03 9.45 -4.70
N ASP A 53 6.77 10.04 -3.77
CA ASP A 53 6.70 11.47 -3.46
C ASP A 53 7.42 12.36 -4.50
N ASP A 54 8.39 11.79 -5.21
CA ASP A 54 9.27 12.52 -6.14
C ASP A 54 8.57 12.93 -7.45
N ASP A 55 7.76 12.04 -8.04
CA ASP A 55 7.08 12.26 -9.31
C ASP A 55 5.57 11.97 -9.28
N GLY A 56 5.05 11.46 -8.16
CA GLY A 56 3.65 11.10 -8.00
C GLY A 56 3.23 9.87 -8.81
N SER A 57 4.17 9.08 -9.33
CA SER A 57 3.89 7.78 -9.93
C SER A 57 3.51 6.75 -8.88
N TRP A 58 2.77 5.73 -9.31
CA TRP A 58 2.38 4.61 -8.46
C TRP A 58 3.06 3.33 -8.93
N LEU A 59 3.57 2.52 -7.99
CA LEU A 59 3.84 1.11 -8.22
C LEU A 59 2.64 0.30 -7.73
N ASP A 60 1.82 -0.16 -8.67
CA ASP A 60 0.57 -0.88 -8.40
C ASP A 60 0.78 -2.39 -8.38
N PHE A 61 0.34 -3.06 -7.31
CA PHE A 61 0.50 -4.50 -7.14
C PHE A 61 -0.84 -5.22 -7.32
N LYS A 62 -0.84 -6.24 -8.19
CA LYS A 62 -1.98 -7.16 -8.35
C LYS A 62 -1.94 -8.32 -7.36
N ILE A 63 -1.62 -8.03 -6.11
CA ILE A 63 -1.41 -9.01 -5.06
C ILE A 63 -2.29 -8.58 -3.89
N ALA A 64 -3.46 -9.21 -3.70
CA ALA A 64 -4.36 -8.80 -2.64
C ALA A 64 -3.93 -9.40 -1.29
N PRO A 65 -3.87 -8.63 -0.18
CA PRO A 65 -3.59 -9.18 1.15
C PRO A 65 -4.54 -10.31 1.55
N ASN A 66 -5.80 -10.27 1.10
CA ASN A 66 -6.81 -11.30 1.40
C ASN A 66 -6.51 -12.68 0.79
N GLU A 67 -5.61 -12.77 -0.19
CA GLU A 67 -5.12 -14.05 -0.71
C GLU A 67 -4.21 -14.77 0.29
N PHE A 68 -3.53 -14.02 1.18
CA PHE A 68 -2.61 -14.53 2.20
C PHE A 68 -3.27 -14.57 3.58
N PHE A 69 -4.09 -13.57 3.90
CA PHE A 69 -4.74 -13.38 5.20
C PHE A 69 -6.26 -13.27 5.03
N PRO A 70 -6.95 -14.37 4.69
CA PRO A 70 -8.38 -14.33 4.40
C PRO A 70 -9.20 -14.04 5.66
N ASN A 71 -10.33 -13.33 5.46
CA ASN A 71 -11.34 -13.04 6.50
C ASN A 71 -10.84 -12.23 7.70
N GLN A 72 -9.73 -11.48 7.52
CA GLN A 72 -9.25 -10.56 8.53
C GLN A 72 -10.03 -9.25 8.48
N LYS A 73 -10.42 -8.75 9.67
CA LYS A 73 -10.98 -7.39 9.82
C LYS A 73 -9.89 -6.33 9.89
N GLU A 74 -8.71 -6.73 10.36
CA GLU A 74 -7.49 -5.93 10.46
C GLU A 74 -6.29 -6.87 10.33
N LEU A 75 -5.17 -6.37 9.81
CA LEU A 75 -3.90 -7.07 9.80
C LEU A 75 -3.14 -6.82 11.10
N THR A 76 -2.49 -7.86 11.63
CA THR A 76 -1.50 -7.71 12.70
C THR A 76 -0.23 -7.07 12.14
N HIS A 77 0.63 -6.52 13.01
CA HIS A 77 1.95 -6.00 12.61
C HIS A 77 2.80 -7.05 11.89
N GLU A 78 2.77 -8.31 12.37
CA GLU A 78 3.44 -9.44 11.72
C GLU A 78 2.90 -9.69 10.31
N ASN A 79 1.58 -9.63 10.11
CA ASN A 79 0.98 -9.78 8.78
C ASN A 79 1.39 -8.63 7.85
N ILE A 80 1.43 -7.38 8.33
CA ILE A 80 1.84 -6.22 7.53
C ILE A 80 3.31 -6.38 7.09
N LEU A 81 4.22 -6.70 8.01
CA LEU A 81 5.63 -6.93 7.70
C LEU A 81 5.84 -8.09 6.72
N SER A 82 5.15 -9.21 6.94
CA SER A 82 5.19 -10.37 6.04
C SER A 82 4.67 -10.01 4.64
N TYR A 83 3.61 -9.22 4.56
CA TYR A 83 3.07 -8.73 3.29
C TYR A 83 4.02 -7.76 2.58
N MET A 84 4.64 -6.82 3.30
CA MET A 84 5.65 -5.91 2.76
C MET A 84 6.84 -6.70 2.16
N GLY A 85 7.31 -7.74 2.86
CA GLY A 85 8.34 -8.64 2.32
C GLY A 85 7.88 -9.33 1.04
N THR A 86 6.63 -9.79 0.98
CA THR A 86 6.04 -10.39 -0.24
C THR A 86 5.99 -9.42 -1.41
N LEU A 87 5.66 -8.14 -1.16
CA LEU A 87 5.66 -7.11 -2.20
C LEU A 87 7.06 -6.83 -2.72
N LEU A 88 8.06 -6.76 -1.84
CA LEU A 88 9.46 -6.56 -2.21
C LEU A 88 10.01 -7.73 -3.04
N ASP A 89 9.75 -8.97 -2.61
CA ASP A 89 10.16 -10.17 -3.34
C ASP A 89 9.53 -10.26 -4.74
N ARG A 90 8.37 -9.62 -4.92
CA ARG A 90 7.58 -9.63 -6.17
C ARG A 90 7.49 -8.24 -6.80
N GLU A 91 8.43 -7.35 -6.49
CA GLU A 91 8.43 -5.96 -6.98
C GLU A 91 8.35 -5.91 -8.51
N SER A 92 9.08 -6.80 -9.19
CA SER A 92 9.10 -6.91 -10.65
C SER A 92 7.75 -7.26 -11.30
N GLU A 93 6.77 -7.73 -10.53
CA GLU A 93 5.39 -7.96 -10.99
C GLU A 93 4.52 -6.71 -10.90
N GLY A 94 4.97 -5.70 -10.16
CA GLY A 94 4.30 -4.42 -10.00
C GLY A 94 4.27 -3.63 -11.31
N LYS A 95 3.19 -2.87 -11.51
CA LYS A 95 3.05 -2.00 -12.68
C LYS A 95 3.28 -0.55 -12.26
N VAL A 96 4.28 0.08 -12.85
CA VAL A 96 4.46 1.54 -12.72
C VAL A 96 3.38 2.25 -13.53
N LEU A 97 2.64 3.14 -12.87
CA LEU A 97 1.67 4.05 -13.44
C LEU A 97 2.17 5.47 -13.24
N SER A 98 2.30 6.24 -14.32
CA SER A 98 2.59 7.67 -14.19
C SER A 98 1.43 8.41 -13.50
N LYS A 99 1.71 9.55 -12.90
CA LYS A 99 0.69 10.44 -12.31
C LYS A 99 -0.48 10.73 -13.27
N ASP A 100 -0.16 10.95 -14.55
CA ASP A 100 -1.17 11.17 -15.59
C ASP A 100 -2.06 9.95 -15.86
N GLU A 101 -1.52 8.73 -15.74
CA GLU A 101 -2.29 7.49 -15.88
C GLU A 101 -3.20 7.26 -14.66
N VAL A 102 -2.70 7.53 -13.45
CA VAL A 102 -3.48 7.49 -12.21
C VAL A 102 -4.67 8.44 -12.31
N GLU A 103 -4.43 9.70 -12.70
CA GLU A 103 -5.50 10.70 -12.88
C GLU A 103 -6.51 10.26 -13.92
N LYS A 104 -6.06 9.70 -15.07
CA LYS A 104 -6.98 9.17 -16.09
C LYS A 104 -7.84 8.03 -15.56
N HIS A 105 -7.30 7.14 -14.73
CA HIS A 105 -8.06 6.06 -14.11
C HIS A 105 -9.11 6.62 -13.14
N TYR A 106 -8.73 7.56 -12.28
CA TYR A 106 -9.63 8.21 -11.35
C TYR A 106 -10.79 8.94 -12.07
N GLN A 107 -10.48 9.70 -13.12
CA GLN A 107 -11.50 10.38 -13.92
C GLN A 107 -12.45 9.41 -14.66
N ARG A 108 -12.01 8.19 -14.97
CA ARG A 108 -12.89 7.16 -15.54
C ARG A 108 -13.81 6.59 -14.47
N PHE A 109 -13.28 6.30 -13.29
CA PHE A 109 -14.07 5.81 -12.15
C PHE A 109 -15.18 6.81 -11.78
N LEU A 110 -14.86 8.10 -11.65
CA LEU A 110 -15.86 9.14 -11.36
C LEU A 110 -16.98 9.23 -12.42
N LYS A 111 -16.71 8.85 -13.68
CA LYS A 111 -17.69 8.84 -14.76
C LYS A 111 -18.49 7.55 -14.85
N SER A 112 -17.96 6.43 -14.34
CA SER A 112 -18.70 5.14 -14.31
C SER A 112 -19.67 5.05 -13.14
N GLU A 113 -19.47 5.85 -12.10
CA GLU A 113 -20.36 5.96 -10.94
C GLU A 113 -21.51 6.99 -11.16
N GLN A 114 -21.63 7.57 -12.37
CA GLN A 114 -22.74 8.46 -12.79
C GLN A 114 -23.72 7.74 -13.70
#